data_AF-A0A536LCK4-F1
#
_entry.id   AF-A0A536LCK4-F1
#
_cell.length_a   1.000
_cell.length_b   1.000
_cell.length_c   1.000
_cell.angle_alpha   90.00
_cell.angle_beta   90.00
_cell.angle_gamma   90.00
#
_symmetry.space_group_name_H-M   'P 1'
#
loop_
_entity.id
_entity.type
_entity.pdbx_description
1 polymer ?
#
loop_
_entity_poly.entity_id
_entity_poly.type
_entity_poly.pdbx_seq_one_letter_code
_entity_poly.pdbx_strand_id
1 'polypeptide(L)'
;MGRVFVLLVGGSLLAAFALACAGDNKTQTGSQLDASPSERRAAAEKAVAPADQEAYRKSVAGRGIVQETCSYELDAGIADCGERGRFALEPPPTSLDASCVVGLAGTSPQFVLCTSGNESKFYAVGT
;
A
#
# COMPACT_ATOMS: atom_id res chain seq x y z
N MET A 1 2.52 60.05 4.18
CA MET A 1 1.99 60.30 5.54
C MET A 1 0.49 60.42 5.38
N GLY A 2 -0.40 59.56 5.83
CA GLY A 2 -0.38 58.48 6.80
C GLY A 2 -1.81 58.43 7.36
N ARG A 3 -2.29 57.22 7.66
CA ARG A 3 -3.34 56.85 8.63
C ARG A 3 -4.47 56.00 8.04
N VAL A 4 -4.28 54.71 8.27
CA VAL A 4 -5.31 53.67 8.39
C VAL A 4 -6.26 54.06 9.53
N PHE A 5 -7.57 53.98 9.28
CA PHE A 5 -8.59 53.91 10.32
C PHE A 5 -9.49 52.71 10.03
N VAL A 6 -9.37 51.70 10.88
CA VAL A 6 -10.26 50.54 10.98
C VAL A 6 -11.33 50.90 12.01
N LEU A 7 -12.61 50.81 11.64
CA LEU A 7 -13.71 50.67 12.60
C LEU A 7 -14.75 49.68 12.05
N LEU A 8 -14.87 48.55 12.76
CA LEU A 8 -16.05 47.68 12.81
C LEU A 8 -17.28 48.53 13.19
N VAL A 9 -18.54 48.21 12.85
CA VAL A 9 -19.34 47.09 13.38
C VAL A 9 -20.70 47.12 12.64
N GLY A 10 -21.26 45.95 12.33
CA GLY A 10 -22.70 45.72 12.53
C GLY A 10 -23.54 45.46 11.28
N GLY A 11 -24.17 44.29 11.24
CA GLY A 11 -25.34 44.06 10.39
C GLY A 11 -25.50 42.63 9.87
N SER A 12 -25.81 41.70 10.76
CA SER A 12 -26.36 40.38 10.40
C SER A 12 -27.60 40.53 9.52
N LEU A 13 -27.73 39.74 8.45
CA LEU A 13 -28.86 38.82 8.21
C LEU A 13 -28.79 38.19 6.80
N LEU A 14 -28.65 36.86 6.80
CA LEU A 14 -29.37 35.88 5.98
C LEU A 14 -29.15 35.76 4.46
N ALA A 15 -29.12 34.47 4.10
CA ALA A 15 -29.45 33.83 2.82
C ALA A 15 -28.29 33.77 1.80
N ALA A 16 -28.03 32.65 1.12
CA ALA A 16 -28.59 31.32 1.13
C ALA A 16 -27.78 30.51 0.10
N PHE A 17 -27.49 29.25 0.42
CA PHE A 17 -27.17 28.15 -0.50
C PHE A 17 -26.12 28.37 -1.61
N ALA A 18 -24.92 27.83 -1.35
CA ALA A 18 -24.21 27.04 -2.35
C ALA A 18 -23.54 25.85 -1.64
N LEU A 19 -24.25 24.73 -1.56
CA LEU A 19 -23.64 23.42 -1.38
C LEU A 19 -22.94 23.04 -2.69
N ALA A 20 -21.65 22.70 -2.64
CA ALA A 20 -21.12 21.48 -3.24
C ALA A 20 -19.60 21.34 -2.98
N CYS A 21 -19.27 20.30 -2.20
CA CYS A 21 -17.96 19.64 -2.16
C CYS A 21 -16.76 20.41 -1.59
N ALA A 22 -16.87 20.86 -0.33
CA ALA A 22 -15.71 20.76 0.57
C ALA A 22 -15.67 19.31 1.09
N GLY A 23 -15.05 18.42 0.31
CA GLY A 23 -14.65 17.11 0.79
C GLY A 23 -13.49 17.29 1.75
N ASP A 24 -13.81 17.28 3.03
CA ASP A 24 -12.89 17.29 4.16
C ASP A 24 -11.89 16.14 3.99
N ASN A 25 -10.68 16.44 3.51
CA ASN A 25 -9.59 15.48 3.31
C ASN A 25 -8.95 15.18 4.68
N LYS A 26 -9.75 14.64 5.61
CA LYS A 26 -9.30 14.24 6.93
C LYS A 26 -10.00 12.98 7.42
N THR A 27 -10.09 11.96 6.58
CA THR A 27 -10.33 10.57 7.04
C THR A 27 -9.74 9.59 6.04
N GLN A 28 -8.41 9.51 5.96
CA GLN A 28 -7.74 8.41 5.24
C GLN A 28 -6.95 7.47 6.17
N THR A 29 -6.95 7.75 7.48
CA THR A 29 -6.15 7.00 8.46
C THR A 29 -7.00 6.11 9.38
N GLY A 30 -8.33 6.28 9.39
CA GLY A 30 -9.23 5.52 10.28
C GLY A 30 -9.83 4.26 9.64
N SER A 31 -10.34 4.36 8.40
CA SER A 31 -11.13 3.28 7.79
C SER A 31 -10.33 2.05 7.36
N GLN A 32 -9.00 2.11 7.33
CA GLN A 32 -8.18 0.96 6.93
C GLN A 32 -7.96 -0.05 8.06
N LEU A 33 -8.18 0.36 9.32
CA LEU A 33 -8.04 -0.50 10.52
C LEU A 33 -9.29 -1.36 10.78
N ASP A 34 -10.47 -0.93 10.33
CA ASP A 34 -11.74 -1.67 10.51
C ASP A 34 -12.12 -2.56 9.32
N ALA A 35 -11.37 -2.51 8.22
CA ALA A 35 -11.63 -3.32 7.04
C ALA A 35 -11.36 -4.81 7.31
N SER A 36 -12.27 -5.68 6.88
CA SER A 36 -12.10 -7.13 6.95
C SER A 36 -10.87 -7.61 6.16
N PRO A 37 -10.27 -8.78 6.48
CA PRO A 37 -9.12 -9.31 5.73
C PRO A 37 -9.34 -9.38 4.22
N SER A 38 -10.56 -9.74 3.79
CA SER A 38 -10.98 -9.75 2.39
C SER A 38 -10.98 -8.37 1.74
N GLU A 39 -11.47 -7.34 2.43
CA GLU A 39 -11.50 -5.96 1.92
C GLU A 39 -10.08 -5.40 1.81
N ARG A 40 -9.22 -5.67 2.81
CA ARG A 40 -7.81 -5.28 2.75
C ARG A 40 -7.09 -5.97 1.59
N ARG A 41 -7.37 -7.25 1.36
CA ARG A 41 -6.80 -8.01 0.24
C ARG A 41 -7.25 -7.48 -1.11
N ALA A 42 -8.52 -7.11 -1.24
CA ALA A 42 -9.06 -6.52 -2.47
C ALA A 42 -8.48 -5.14 -2.78
N ALA A 43 -8.07 -4.38 -1.75
CA ALA A 43 -7.43 -3.08 -1.90
C ALA A 43 -5.90 -3.15 -2.12
N ALA A 44 -5.27 -4.30 -1.86
CA ALA A 44 -3.84 -4.50 -2.06
C ALA A 44 -3.52 -4.77 -3.54
N GLU A 45 -2.32 -4.38 -3.97
CA GLU A 45 -1.82 -4.66 -5.31
C GLU A 45 -1.64 -6.16 -5.51
N LYS A 46 -2.00 -6.69 -6.68
CA LYS A 46 -1.80 -8.12 -6.95
C LYS A 46 -0.32 -8.44 -7.12
N ALA A 47 0.12 -9.51 -6.46
CA ALA A 47 1.41 -10.12 -6.71
C ALA A 47 1.24 -11.63 -6.92
N VAL A 48 1.52 -12.10 -8.13
CA VAL A 48 1.19 -13.45 -8.56
C VAL A 48 2.44 -14.31 -8.67
N ALA A 49 2.40 -15.51 -8.11
CA ALA A 49 3.50 -16.47 -8.22
C ALA A 49 3.65 -16.92 -9.68
N PRO A 50 4.81 -16.69 -10.32
CA PRO A 50 5.07 -17.21 -11.66
C PRO A 50 5.06 -18.74 -11.67
N ALA A 51 4.57 -19.32 -12.76
CA ALA A 51 4.51 -20.77 -12.92
C ALA A 51 5.91 -21.42 -12.90
N ASP A 52 6.91 -20.75 -13.47
CA ASP A 52 8.32 -21.16 -13.42
C ASP A 52 9.12 -20.23 -12.51
N GLN A 53 9.24 -20.66 -11.25
CA GLN A 53 9.95 -19.93 -10.18
C GLN A 53 11.44 -19.77 -10.48
N GLU A 54 12.07 -20.77 -11.12
CA GLU A 54 13.49 -20.71 -11.41
C GLU A 54 13.80 -19.75 -12.56
N ALA A 55 13.02 -19.82 -13.65
CA ALA A 55 13.16 -18.87 -14.74
C ALA A 55 12.95 -17.43 -14.25
N TYR A 56 11.93 -17.22 -13.41
CA TYR A 56 11.66 -15.90 -12.84
C TYR A 56 12.81 -15.40 -11.96
N ARG A 57 13.32 -16.24 -11.03
CA ARG A 57 14.49 -15.93 -10.19
C ARG A 57 15.68 -15.47 -11.04
N LYS A 58 15.98 -16.18 -12.14
CA LYS A 58 17.07 -15.82 -13.05
C LYS A 58 16.81 -14.49 -13.76
N SER A 59 15.56 -14.18 -14.10
CA SER A 59 15.19 -12.93 -14.78
C SER A 59 15.35 -11.69 -13.89
N VAL A 60 15.20 -11.83 -12.57
CA VAL A 60 15.33 -10.71 -11.62
C VAL A 60 16.73 -10.59 -11.02
N ALA A 61 17.55 -11.64 -11.13
CA ALA A 61 18.94 -11.62 -10.68
C ALA A 61 19.77 -10.57 -11.44
N GLY A 62 20.62 -9.82 -10.72
CA GLY A 62 21.56 -8.87 -11.33
C GLY A 62 20.97 -7.52 -11.76
N ARG A 63 19.67 -7.26 -11.56
CA ARG A 63 19.01 -5.98 -11.93
C ARG A 63 19.28 -4.83 -10.95
N GLY A 64 20.33 -4.90 -10.13
CA GLY A 64 20.59 -3.92 -9.06
C GLY A 64 19.49 -3.91 -8.00
N ILE A 65 18.94 -5.07 -7.68
CA ILE A 65 17.81 -5.21 -6.75
C ILE A 65 18.26 -4.98 -5.31
N VAL A 66 17.55 -4.09 -4.62
CA VAL A 66 17.60 -3.94 -3.15
C VAL A 66 16.42 -4.70 -2.55
N GLN A 67 16.65 -5.45 -1.48
CA GLN A 67 15.59 -6.16 -0.77
C GLN A 67 15.29 -5.47 0.56
N GLU A 68 14.01 -5.24 0.83
CA GLU A 68 13.53 -4.68 2.09
C GLU A 68 12.52 -5.63 2.72
N THR A 69 12.55 -5.75 4.06
CA THR A 69 11.66 -6.66 4.80
C THR A 69 10.23 -6.15 4.78
N CYS A 70 9.28 -7.07 4.60
CA CYS A 70 7.85 -6.83 4.70
C CYS A 70 7.25 -7.64 5.85
N SER A 71 6.16 -7.13 6.41
CA SER A 71 5.34 -7.88 7.37
C SER A 71 4.32 -8.73 6.61
N TYR A 72 4.16 -10.00 6.98
CA TYR A 72 3.16 -10.87 6.36
C TYR A 72 1.89 -10.94 7.20
N GLU A 73 0.76 -10.52 6.62
CA GLU A 73 -0.58 -10.67 7.20
C GLU A 73 -1.18 -12.00 6.73
N LEU A 74 -1.05 -13.05 7.56
CA LEU A 74 -1.55 -14.38 7.21
C LEU A 74 -3.05 -14.40 6.87
N ASP A 75 -3.88 -13.77 7.70
CA ASP A 75 -5.35 -13.82 7.55
C ASP A 75 -5.84 -13.18 6.24
N ALA A 76 -5.08 -12.22 5.71
CA ALA A 76 -5.40 -11.53 4.45
C ALA A 76 -4.54 -12.05 3.28
N GLY A 77 -3.48 -12.81 3.55
CA GLY A 77 -2.48 -13.25 2.58
C GLY A 77 -1.77 -12.07 1.89
N ILE A 78 -1.41 -11.04 2.66
CA ILE A 78 -0.80 -9.79 2.17
C ILE A 78 0.63 -9.66 2.69
N ALA A 79 1.57 -9.27 1.83
CA ALA A 79 2.85 -8.72 2.27
C ALA A 79 2.73 -7.18 2.36
N ASP A 80 2.79 -6.64 3.58
CA ASP A 80 2.81 -5.20 3.85
C ASP A 80 4.26 -4.71 3.95
N CYS A 81 4.67 -3.93 2.96
CA CYS A 81 6.02 -3.39 2.82
C CYS A 81 6.06 -1.88 3.11
N GLY A 82 5.09 -1.36 3.86
CA GLY A 82 5.01 0.05 4.26
C GLY A 82 4.89 0.99 3.05
N GLU A 83 5.83 1.93 2.93
CA GLU A 83 5.84 2.90 1.82
C GLU A 83 6.05 2.26 0.45
N ARG A 84 6.53 1.02 0.39
CA ARG A 84 6.69 0.28 -0.88
C ARG A 84 5.37 -0.30 -1.40
N GLY A 85 4.34 -0.34 -0.57
CA GLY A 85 3.02 -0.85 -0.92
C GLY A 85 2.64 -2.13 -0.18
N ARG A 86 1.43 -2.60 -0.50
CA ARG A 86 0.82 -3.81 0.08
C ARG A 86 0.46 -4.75 -1.05
N PHE A 87 0.89 -5.99 -0.95
CA PHE A 87 0.79 -6.96 -2.05
C PHE A 87 -0.04 -8.17 -1.65
N ALA A 88 -1.18 -8.38 -2.31
CA ALA A 88 -1.98 -9.58 -2.21
C ALA A 88 -1.29 -10.74 -2.95
N LEU A 89 -0.76 -11.70 -2.18
CA LEU A 89 0.03 -12.82 -2.70
C LEU A 89 -0.87 -13.93 -3.23
N GLU A 90 -0.71 -14.29 -4.51
CA GLU A 90 -1.53 -15.32 -5.17
C GLU A 90 -0.66 -16.46 -5.74
N PRO A 91 -0.76 -17.70 -5.23
CA PRO A 91 -1.50 -18.11 -4.04
C PRO A 91 -0.81 -17.65 -2.74
N PRO A 92 -1.54 -17.41 -1.64
CA PRO A 92 -0.92 -16.97 -0.39
C PRO A 92 -0.03 -18.08 0.22
N PRO A 93 1.11 -17.73 0.85
CA PRO A 93 1.84 -18.66 1.69
C PRO A 93 0.94 -19.25 2.78
N THR A 94 0.92 -20.57 2.91
CA THR A 94 0.05 -21.27 3.88
C THR A 94 0.64 -21.38 5.28
N SER A 95 1.87 -20.89 5.49
CA SER A 95 2.56 -21.04 6.76
C SER A 95 2.56 -19.78 7.61
N LEU A 96 2.49 -19.99 8.93
CA LEU A 96 2.49 -18.96 9.96
C LEU A 96 3.87 -18.30 10.17
N ASP A 97 4.95 -18.95 9.72
CA ASP A 97 6.33 -18.49 9.89
C ASP A 97 6.90 -17.80 8.64
N ALA A 98 6.04 -17.43 7.67
CA ALA A 98 6.50 -16.84 6.43
C ALA A 98 7.17 -15.47 6.66
N SER A 99 8.42 -15.34 6.20
CA SER A 99 9.16 -14.08 6.15
C SER A 99 9.17 -13.58 4.71
N CYS A 100 8.70 -12.35 4.48
CA CYS A 100 8.60 -11.76 3.15
C CYS A 100 9.55 -10.57 2.99
N VAL A 101 10.09 -10.41 1.79
CA VAL A 101 10.86 -9.24 1.37
C VAL A 101 10.35 -8.74 0.02
N VAL A 102 10.40 -7.43 -0.21
CA VAL A 102 10.14 -6.82 -1.52
C VAL A 102 11.46 -6.52 -2.21
N GLY A 103 11.58 -6.96 -3.47
CA GLY A 103 12.69 -6.61 -4.34
C GLY A 103 12.39 -5.34 -5.11
N LEU A 104 13.25 -4.34 -4.96
CA LEU A 104 13.13 -3.01 -5.55
C LEU A 104 14.18 -2.80 -6.64
N ALA A 105 13.76 -2.31 -7.81
CA ALA A 105 14.66 -1.70 -8.80
C ALA A 105 14.57 -0.18 -8.64
N GLY A 106 15.60 0.42 -8.03
CA GLY A 106 15.50 1.79 -7.53
C GLY A 106 14.46 1.87 -6.41
N THR A 107 13.40 2.65 -6.59
CA THR A 107 12.28 2.76 -5.63
C THR A 107 11.06 1.93 -6.04
N SER A 108 11.09 1.28 -7.19
CA SER A 108 9.94 0.57 -7.76
C SER A 108 9.93 -0.91 -7.35
N PRO A 109 8.85 -1.40 -6.71
CA PRO A 109 8.65 -2.83 -6.48
C PRO A 109 8.71 -3.62 -7.78
N GLN A 110 9.39 -4.77 -7.75
CA GLN A 110 9.51 -5.68 -8.89
C GLN A 110 8.95 -7.07 -8.54
N PHE A 111 9.23 -7.54 -7.33
CA PHE A 111 8.75 -8.82 -6.84
C PHE A 111 8.60 -8.80 -5.32
N VAL A 112 7.81 -9.73 -4.79
CA VAL A 112 7.86 -10.13 -3.38
C VAL A 112 8.43 -11.54 -3.32
N LEU A 113 9.33 -11.80 -2.37
CA LEU A 113 9.87 -13.12 -2.08
C LEU A 113 9.46 -13.48 -0.66
N CYS A 114 8.67 -14.54 -0.50
CA CYS A 114 8.34 -15.07 0.82
C CYS A 114 9.01 -16.42 1.02
N THR A 115 9.58 -16.61 2.21
CA THR A 115 10.23 -17.86 2.63
C THR A 115 9.50 -18.39 3.85
N SER A 116 9.16 -19.68 3.83
CA SER A 116 8.61 -20.40 4.98
C SER A 116 9.29 -21.76 5.09
N GLY A 117 9.79 -22.10 6.28
CA GLY A 117 10.65 -23.27 6.45
C GLY A 117 11.79 -23.29 5.42
N ASN A 118 11.76 -24.28 4.53
CA ASN A 118 12.77 -24.45 3.46
C ASN A 118 12.25 -24.07 2.05
N GLU A 119 11.03 -23.56 1.93
CA GLU A 119 10.44 -23.15 0.66
C GLU A 119 10.53 -21.62 0.50
N SER A 120 11.05 -21.17 -0.63
CA SER A 120 11.00 -19.77 -1.06
C SER A 120 10.17 -19.64 -2.32
N LYS A 121 9.28 -18.66 -2.36
CA LYS A 121 8.39 -18.39 -3.49
C LYS A 121 8.44 -16.92 -3.89
N PHE A 122 8.71 -16.67 -5.17
CA PHE A 122 8.63 -15.37 -5.80
C PHE A 122 7.20 -15.08 -6.27
N TYR A 123 6.80 -13.83 -6.11
CA TYR A 123 5.57 -13.24 -6.61
C TYR A 123 5.94 -12.03 -7.47
N ALA A 124 5.51 -12.01 -8.72
CA ALA A 124 5.71 -10.89 -9.61
C ALA A 124 4.69 -9.79 -9.30
N VAL A 125 5.16 -8.54 -9.20
CA VAL A 125 4.33 -7.36 -8.95
C VAL A 125 3.94 -6.71 -10.28
N GLY A 126 2.70 -6.23 -10.40
CA GLY A 126 2.22 -5.48 -11.57
C GLY A 126 1.95 -6.32 -12.83
N THR A 127 1.70 -7.63 -12.67
CA THR A 127 1.31 -8.53 -13.76
C THR A 127 -0.18 -8.52 -14.06
#